data_AF-A0A9W3JIC5-F1
#
_entry.id   AF-A0A9W3JIC5-F1
#
_cell.length_a   1.000
_cell.length_b   1.000
_cell.length_c   1.000
_cell.angle_alpha   90.00
_cell.angle_beta   90.00
_cell.angle_gamma   90.00
#
_symmetry.space_group_name_H-M   'P 1'
#
loop_
_entity.id
_entity.type
_entity.pdbx_description
1 polymer ?
#
loop_
_entity_poly.entity_id
_entity_poly.type
_entity_poly.pdbx_seq_one_letter_code
_entity_poly.pdbx_strand_id
1 'polypeptide(L)'
;MLTAGHCIYNKEIGGWATNVIVTPGRNGNQAPYLPYSWTKLYSVSGWTDNENSDYDYGTIKLNGSPGDYIGWLGYRTTYVESPKGLLAAIPGYPADKIGNERYTMWRDYGPIEGVSPRMLTYKIDTYEGQSGSPVYQYFDTGIKIIAIHTRGNKNMNLGNRITDDVFNNIKKWPE
;
A
#
# COMPACT_ATOMS: atom_id res chain seq x y z
N MET A 1 -5.01 -3.16 8.05
CA MET A 1 -4.70 -3.09 6.61
C MET A 1 -3.66 -1.99 6.38
N LEU A 2 -2.60 -2.27 5.64
CA LEU A 2 -1.59 -1.28 5.23
C LEU A 2 -2.07 -0.50 4.00
N THR A 3 -1.79 0.80 3.95
CA THR A 3 -2.17 1.68 2.82
C THR A 3 -1.25 2.92 2.76
N ALA A 4 -1.43 3.76 1.75
CA ALA A 4 -0.81 5.08 1.68
C ALA A 4 -1.47 6.04 2.69
N GLY A 5 -0.70 6.99 3.22
CA GLY A 5 -1.21 8.01 4.14
C GLY A 5 -2.29 8.86 3.47
N HIS A 6 -2.07 9.28 2.23
CA HIS A 6 -3.01 10.12 1.49
C HIS A 6 -4.37 9.46 1.21
N CYS A 7 -4.46 8.12 1.28
CA CYS A 7 -5.74 7.42 1.16
C CYS A 7 -6.63 7.58 2.39
N ILE A 8 -6.07 7.93 3.55
CA ILE A 8 -6.78 8.00 4.84
C ILE A 8 -6.65 9.36 5.53
N TYR A 9 -5.76 10.22 5.06
CA TYR A 9 -5.59 11.59 5.52
C TYR A 9 -5.14 12.49 4.37
N ASN A 10 -5.86 13.57 4.10
CA ASN A 10 -5.46 14.60 3.14
C ASN A 10 -5.92 15.97 3.68
N LYS A 11 -4.97 16.88 3.89
CA LYS A 11 -5.22 18.17 4.54
C LYS A 11 -6.08 19.09 3.69
N GLU A 12 -5.92 19.03 2.36
CA GLU A 12 -6.65 19.85 1.39
C GLU A 12 -8.16 19.55 1.38
N ILE A 13 -8.56 18.33 1.75
CA ILE A 13 -9.98 17.89 1.76
C ILE A 13 -10.55 17.68 3.17
N GLY A 14 -9.91 18.22 4.20
CA GLY A 14 -10.43 18.24 5.57
C GLY A 14 -9.79 17.26 6.56
N GLY A 15 -8.66 16.65 6.20
CA GLY A 15 -7.86 15.80 7.08
C GLY A 15 -8.24 14.33 7.00
N TRP A 16 -8.54 13.72 8.14
CA TRP A 16 -8.81 12.28 8.24
C TRP A 16 -10.07 11.90 7.46
N ALA A 17 -10.00 10.77 6.75
CA ALA A 17 -11.15 10.17 6.10
C ALA A 17 -12.25 9.90 7.13
N THR A 18 -13.47 10.37 6.85
CA THR A 18 -14.64 10.22 7.73
C THR A 18 -15.36 8.88 7.53
N ASN A 19 -15.11 8.21 6.40
CA ASN A 19 -15.63 6.88 6.11
C ASN A 19 -14.66 6.07 5.25
N VAL A 20 -14.38 4.83 5.66
CA VAL A 20 -13.49 3.89 4.96
C VAL A 20 -14.16 2.53 4.89
N ILE A 21 -14.19 1.92 3.71
CA ILE A 21 -14.69 0.56 3.51
C ILE A 21 -13.60 -0.24 2.81
N VAL A 22 -13.25 -1.37 3.40
CA VAL A 22 -12.28 -2.30 2.83
C VAL A 22 -13.02 -3.51 2.29
N THR A 23 -12.85 -3.82 1.00
CA THR A 23 -13.50 -4.98 0.35
C THR A 23 -12.42 -5.96 -0.13
N PRO A 24 -11.98 -6.91 0.70
CA PRO A 24 -10.97 -7.88 0.29
C PRO A 24 -11.45 -8.70 -0.92
N GLY A 25 -10.52 -9.00 -1.83
CA GLY A 25 -10.79 -9.88 -2.98
C GLY A 25 -11.82 -9.34 -3.98
N ARG A 26 -12.13 -8.04 -3.96
CA ARG A 26 -13.08 -7.45 -4.92
C ARG A 26 -12.66 -7.75 -6.36
N ASN A 27 -13.62 -8.16 -7.18
CA ASN A 27 -13.42 -8.50 -8.58
C ASN A 27 -14.63 -8.04 -9.40
N GLY A 28 -14.58 -6.80 -9.89
CA GLY A 28 -15.72 -6.22 -10.59
C GLY A 28 -16.87 -5.92 -9.62
N ASN A 29 -18.05 -6.41 -9.99
CA ASN A 29 -19.25 -6.39 -9.14
C ASN A 29 -19.25 -7.49 -8.06
N GLN A 30 -18.28 -8.40 -8.07
CA GLN A 30 -18.17 -9.45 -7.06
C GLN A 30 -17.36 -8.97 -5.86
N ALA A 31 -17.92 -9.16 -4.66
CA ALA A 31 -17.25 -8.98 -3.38
C ALA A 31 -17.28 -10.33 -2.64
N PRO A 32 -16.32 -11.24 -2.92
CA PRO A 32 -16.35 -12.61 -2.40
C PRO A 32 -16.18 -12.67 -0.88
N TYR A 33 -15.62 -11.63 -0.28
CA TYR A 33 -15.54 -11.44 1.17
C TYR A 33 -16.39 -10.25 1.59
N LEU A 34 -16.95 -10.31 2.80
CA LEU A 34 -17.74 -9.22 3.36
C LEU A 34 -16.92 -7.92 3.37
N PRO A 35 -17.52 -6.77 3.01
CA PRO A 35 -16.89 -5.48 3.25
C PRO A 35 -16.69 -5.26 4.75
N TYR A 36 -15.52 -4.76 5.13
CA TYR A 36 -15.18 -4.40 6.50
C TYR A 36 -15.19 -2.88 6.65
N SER A 37 -15.88 -2.40 7.68
CA SER A 37 -15.73 -1.04 8.14
C SER A 37 -14.44 -0.87 8.95
N TRP A 38 -14.18 0.34 9.40
CA TRP A 38 -12.98 0.73 10.13
C TRP A 38 -13.34 1.12 11.57
N THR A 39 -12.35 1.03 12.46
CA THR A 39 -12.45 1.50 13.86
C THR A 39 -11.45 2.59 14.18
N LYS A 40 -10.29 2.59 13.50
CA LYS A 40 -9.26 3.61 13.67
C LYS A 40 -8.38 3.73 12.44
N LEU A 41 -7.94 4.96 12.17
CA LEU A 41 -6.96 5.28 11.14
C LEU A 41 -5.66 5.71 11.82
N TYR A 42 -4.54 5.27 11.25
CA TYR A 42 -3.22 5.60 11.74
C TYR A 42 -2.34 6.06 10.61
N SER A 43 -1.61 7.15 10.85
CA SER A 43 -0.53 7.64 10.01
C SER A 43 0.46 8.38 10.91
N VAL A 44 1.61 8.74 10.36
CA VAL A 44 2.67 9.44 11.10
C VAL A 44 2.55 10.95 10.92
N SER A 45 3.05 11.71 11.89
CA SER A 45 3.05 13.19 11.86
C SER A 45 3.80 13.77 10.67
N GLY A 46 4.83 13.06 10.17
CA GLY A 46 5.50 13.42 8.91
C GLY A 46 4.51 13.57 7.75
N TRP A 47 3.47 12.74 7.69
CA TRP A 47 2.38 12.87 6.74
C TRP A 47 1.28 13.81 7.24
N THR A 48 0.73 13.60 8.45
CA THR A 48 -0.49 14.33 8.86
C THR A 48 -0.26 15.83 9.04
N ASP A 49 0.94 16.25 9.42
CA ASP A 49 1.19 17.65 9.75
C ASP A 49 1.75 18.40 8.53
N ASN A 50 2.59 17.71 7.73
CA ASN A 50 3.42 18.30 6.68
C ASN A 50 3.19 17.75 5.27
N GLU A 51 2.35 16.71 5.12
CA GLU A 51 2.15 15.97 3.86
C GLU A 51 3.47 15.58 3.18
N ASN A 52 4.49 15.27 4.01
CA ASN A 52 5.79 14.89 3.51
C ASN A 52 5.69 13.48 2.93
N SER A 53 5.85 13.43 1.61
CA SER A 53 5.79 12.20 0.82
C SER A 53 6.77 11.09 1.23
N ASP A 54 7.85 11.39 1.95
CA ASP A 54 8.73 10.37 2.53
C ASP A 54 8.04 9.58 3.64
N TYR A 55 6.91 10.07 4.15
CA TYR A 55 6.13 9.52 5.25
C TYR A 55 4.69 9.15 4.86
N ASP A 56 4.39 9.08 3.55
CA ASP A 56 3.06 8.77 3.02
C ASP A 56 2.66 7.29 3.23
N TYR A 57 2.38 6.92 4.47
CA TYR A 57 1.90 5.59 4.81
C TYR A 57 0.96 5.63 6.01
N GLY A 58 0.14 4.60 6.10
CA GLY A 58 -0.76 4.44 7.22
C GLY A 58 -1.37 3.07 7.30
N THR A 59 -2.15 2.85 8.36
CA THR A 59 -2.94 1.63 8.51
C THR A 59 -4.38 1.94 8.87
N ILE A 60 -5.27 1.07 8.42
CA ILE A 60 -6.68 1.03 8.78
C ILE A 60 -6.86 -0.14 9.75
N LYS A 61 -7.27 0.13 10.99
CA LYS A 61 -7.76 -0.89 11.93
C LYS A 61 -9.19 -1.20 11.53
N LEU A 62 -9.43 -2.45 11.13
CA LEU A 62 -10.73 -2.90 10.64
C LEU A 62 -11.65 -3.25 11.80
N ASN A 63 -12.96 -3.11 11.60
CA ASN A 63 -13.95 -3.69 12.47
C ASN A 63 -14.11 -5.18 12.14
N GLY A 64 -13.17 -5.99 12.62
CA GLY A 64 -13.05 -7.41 12.33
C GLY A 64 -11.65 -7.81 11.87
N SER A 65 -11.43 -9.13 11.76
CA SER A 65 -10.13 -9.73 11.45
C SER A 65 -10.22 -10.59 10.18
N PRO A 66 -10.32 -9.98 8.97
CA PRO A 66 -10.41 -10.76 7.73
C PRO A 66 -9.24 -11.73 7.55
N GLY A 67 -8.05 -11.36 8.03
CA GLY A 67 -6.85 -12.18 7.89
C GLY A 67 -6.93 -13.54 8.58
N ASP A 68 -7.86 -13.74 9.54
CA ASP A 68 -8.11 -15.05 10.15
C ASP A 68 -8.73 -16.05 9.16
N TYR A 69 -9.37 -15.55 8.10
CA TYR A 69 -10.05 -16.36 7.08
C TYR A 69 -9.33 -16.32 5.73
N ILE A 70 -8.74 -15.18 5.37
CA ILE A 70 -8.10 -14.98 4.05
C ILE A 70 -6.57 -14.97 4.10
N GLY A 71 -6.00 -15.08 5.30
CA GLY A 71 -4.56 -15.01 5.54
C GLY A 71 -4.01 -13.60 5.62
N TRP A 72 -2.72 -13.52 5.96
CA TRP A 72 -1.99 -12.27 6.14
C TRP A 72 -0.84 -12.18 5.14
N LEU A 73 -0.75 -11.05 4.44
CA LEU A 73 0.43 -10.74 3.64
C LEU A 73 1.50 -10.13 4.54
N GLY A 74 2.61 -10.85 4.74
CA GLY A 74 3.71 -10.40 5.57
C GLY A 74 4.45 -9.20 4.96
N TYR A 75 5.15 -8.44 5.80
CA TYR A 75 6.00 -7.33 5.41
C TYR A 75 7.39 -7.50 6.03
N ARG A 76 8.40 -6.89 5.44
CA ARG A 76 9.77 -6.94 5.97
C ARG A 76 10.55 -5.71 5.59
N THR A 77 11.60 -5.44 6.37
CA THR A 77 12.65 -4.53 5.97
C THR A 77 13.55 -5.18 4.93
N THR A 78 14.17 -4.36 4.09
CA THR A 78 15.25 -4.77 3.19
C THR A 78 16.58 -4.30 3.79
N TYR A 79 17.51 -5.22 4.10
CA TYR A 79 18.84 -4.92 4.65
C TYR A 79 19.88 -4.75 3.54
N VAL A 80 20.91 -3.93 3.80
CA VAL A 80 22.25 -3.70 3.16
C VAL A 80 22.43 -3.98 1.66
N GLU A 81 22.02 -5.13 1.15
CA GLU A 81 21.92 -5.37 -0.29
C GLU A 81 20.71 -4.61 -0.82
N SER A 82 20.99 -3.48 -1.47
CA SER A 82 19.97 -2.63 -2.10
C SER A 82 19.00 -3.50 -2.91
N PRO A 83 17.66 -3.39 -2.72
CA PRO A 83 16.71 -4.17 -3.51
C PRO A 83 16.68 -3.75 -4.99
N LYS A 84 17.53 -2.80 -5.40
CA LYS A 84 17.70 -2.37 -6.79
C LYS A 84 18.01 -3.57 -7.69
N GLY A 85 17.38 -3.61 -8.85
CA GLY A 85 17.51 -4.67 -9.85
C GLY A 85 16.67 -5.90 -9.57
N LEU A 86 16.23 -6.12 -8.32
CA LEU A 86 15.34 -7.23 -8.00
C LEU A 86 13.94 -6.97 -8.55
N LEU A 87 13.27 -8.05 -9.00
CA LEU A 87 11.89 -7.98 -9.42
C LEU A 87 10.95 -7.73 -8.24
N ALA A 88 9.99 -6.84 -8.44
CA ALA A 88 8.87 -6.60 -7.55
C ALA A 88 7.57 -6.62 -8.35
N ALA A 89 6.46 -6.89 -7.65
CA ALA A 89 5.12 -6.84 -8.24
C ALA A 89 4.23 -5.91 -7.42
N ILE A 90 3.27 -5.28 -8.11
CA ILE A 90 2.34 -4.31 -7.54
C ILE A 90 0.92 -4.68 -7.97
N PRO A 91 0.19 -5.49 -7.18
CA PRO A 91 -1.24 -5.68 -7.38
C PRO A 91 -2.01 -4.51 -6.78
N GLY A 92 -3.00 -4.00 -7.51
CA GLY A 92 -3.83 -2.90 -7.03
C GLY A 92 -5.14 -2.76 -7.80
N TYR A 93 -5.92 -1.75 -7.45
CA TYR A 93 -7.22 -1.46 -8.07
C TYR A 93 -7.16 -0.12 -8.83
N PRO A 94 -6.71 -0.12 -10.09
CA PRO A 94 -6.59 1.11 -10.87
C PRO A 94 -7.97 1.64 -11.28
N ALA A 95 -8.13 2.96 -11.29
CA ALA A 95 -9.38 3.67 -11.51
C ALA A 95 -9.71 3.92 -12.99
N ASP A 96 -8.77 3.66 -13.90
CA ASP A 96 -8.98 3.72 -15.36
C ASP A 96 -9.87 2.58 -15.88
N LYS A 97 -10.06 1.51 -15.10
CA LYS A 97 -10.92 0.39 -15.47
C LYS A 97 -12.39 0.76 -15.32
N ILE A 98 -13.12 0.64 -16.42
CA ILE A 98 -14.53 1.04 -16.53
C ILE A 98 -15.43 -0.16 -16.86
N GLY A 99 -16.74 0.05 -16.78
CA GLY A 99 -17.72 -1.00 -17.08
C GLY A 99 -17.55 -2.23 -16.19
N ASN A 100 -17.46 -3.41 -16.81
CA ASN A 100 -17.33 -4.68 -16.11
C ASN A 100 -15.95 -4.88 -15.44
N GLU A 101 -14.95 -4.08 -15.83
CA GLU A 101 -13.60 -4.14 -15.25
C GLU A 101 -13.45 -3.18 -14.06
N ARG A 102 -14.43 -2.32 -13.79
CA ARG A 102 -14.39 -1.41 -12.64
C ARG A 102 -14.26 -2.22 -11.34
N TYR A 103 -13.32 -1.85 -10.49
CA TYR A 103 -13.01 -2.56 -9.24
C TYR A 103 -12.45 -3.98 -9.42
N THR A 104 -11.78 -4.25 -10.54
CA THR A 104 -10.95 -5.46 -10.70
C THR A 104 -9.52 -5.19 -10.24
N MET A 105 -8.85 -6.24 -9.75
CA MET A 105 -7.44 -6.15 -9.37
C MET A 105 -6.56 -6.37 -10.60
N TRP A 106 -5.60 -5.47 -10.81
CA TRP A 106 -4.58 -5.58 -11.85
C TRP A 106 -3.20 -5.62 -11.22
N ARG A 107 -2.27 -6.31 -11.88
CA ARG A 107 -0.90 -6.47 -11.39
C ARG A 107 0.06 -6.28 -12.55
N ASP A 108 1.02 -5.38 -12.34
CA ASP A 108 2.24 -5.34 -13.14
C ASP A 108 3.46 -5.68 -12.28
N TYR A 109 4.58 -5.99 -12.92
CA TYR A 109 5.83 -6.37 -12.26
C TYR A 109 7.05 -5.93 -13.07
N GLY A 110 8.17 -5.73 -12.38
CA GLY A 110 9.39 -5.23 -12.99
C GLY A 110 10.49 -4.99 -11.97
N PRO A 111 11.69 -4.60 -12.41
CA PRO A 111 12.80 -4.35 -11.51
C PRO A 111 12.59 -3.06 -10.72
N ILE A 112 13.11 -3.05 -9.49
CA ILE A 112 13.31 -1.82 -8.72
C ILE A 112 14.47 -1.06 -9.37
N GLU A 113 14.22 0.15 -9.85
CA GLU A 113 15.23 0.96 -10.57
C GLU A 113 16.07 1.83 -9.62
N GLY A 114 15.49 2.28 -8.52
CA GLY A 114 16.14 3.17 -7.57
C GLY A 114 15.76 2.90 -6.13
N VAL A 115 16.69 3.19 -5.24
CA VAL A 115 16.56 3.01 -3.80
C VAL A 115 17.12 4.25 -3.11
N SER A 116 16.29 4.89 -2.29
CA SER A 116 16.69 5.91 -1.34
C SER A 116 16.41 5.39 0.08
N PRO A 117 16.76 6.15 1.15
CA PRO A 117 16.49 5.72 2.52
C PRO A 117 15.03 5.35 2.76
N ARG A 118 14.07 6.15 2.26
CA ARG A 118 12.63 5.97 2.51
C ARG A 118 11.80 5.63 1.28
N MET A 119 12.37 5.61 0.07
CA MET A 119 11.63 5.37 -1.16
C MET A 119 12.28 4.30 -2.04
N LEU A 120 11.43 3.52 -2.71
CA LEU A 120 11.79 2.72 -3.88
C LEU A 120 11.20 3.37 -5.13
N THR A 121 11.92 3.32 -6.25
CA THR A 121 11.44 3.77 -7.55
C THR A 121 11.48 2.63 -8.57
N TYR A 122 10.52 2.63 -9.49
CA TYR A 122 10.32 1.57 -10.49
C TYR A 122 9.51 2.10 -11.68
N LYS A 123 9.59 1.40 -12.82
CA LYS A 123 8.74 1.67 -14.00
C LYS A 123 7.57 0.68 -14.16
N ILE A 124 7.29 -0.08 -13.11
CA ILE A 124 6.12 -0.96 -13.03
C ILE A 124 4.88 -0.10 -13.25
N ASP A 125 4.04 -0.48 -14.22
CA ASP A 125 2.86 0.28 -14.62
C ASP A 125 1.85 0.35 -13.47
N THR A 126 1.38 1.56 -13.21
CA THR A 126 0.36 1.83 -12.21
C THR A 126 -0.51 2.99 -12.65
N TYR A 127 -1.76 3.02 -12.19
CA TYR A 127 -2.68 4.14 -12.43
C TYR A 127 -3.24 4.68 -11.12
N GLU A 128 -3.82 5.89 -11.17
CA GLU A 128 -4.61 6.46 -10.06
C GLU A 128 -5.59 5.42 -9.50
N GLY A 129 -5.75 5.40 -8.17
CA GLY A 129 -6.53 4.38 -7.46
C GLY A 129 -5.70 3.19 -6.94
N GLN A 130 -4.48 2.97 -7.47
CA GLN A 130 -3.57 1.96 -6.91
C GLN A 130 -2.75 2.44 -5.72
N SER A 131 -2.92 3.68 -5.27
CA SER A 131 -2.31 4.15 -4.03
C SER A 131 -2.59 3.22 -2.84
N GLY A 132 -1.56 2.94 -2.06
CA GLY A 132 -1.60 1.98 -0.95
C GLY A 132 -1.38 0.52 -1.36
N SER A 133 -1.23 0.23 -2.66
CA SER A 133 -0.93 -1.12 -3.14
C SER A 133 0.41 -1.63 -2.58
N PRO A 134 0.51 -2.93 -2.23
CA PRO A 134 1.77 -3.49 -1.78
C PRO A 134 2.76 -3.58 -2.94
N VAL A 135 3.98 -3.11 -2.72
CA VAL A 135 5.14 -3.48 -3.54
C VAL A 135 5.79 -4.67 -2.85
N TYR A 136 5.67 -5.86 -3.44
CA TYR A 136 6.15 -7.09 -2.80
C TYR A 136 7.23 -7.80 -3.63
N GLN A 137 7.99 -8.65 -2.95
CA GLN A 137 8.90 -9.61 -3.57
C GLN A 137 8.67 -11.02 -3.05
N TYR A 138 9.23 -11.99 -3.77
CA TYR A 138 9.33 -13.38 -3.36
C TYR A 138 10.63 -13.59 -2.57
N PHE A 139 10.49 -14.18 -1.39
CA PHE A 139 11.60 -14.65 -0.56
C PHE A 139 11.38 -16.13 -0.25
N ASP A 140 12.40 -16.81 0.28
CA ASP A 140 12.29 -18.22 0.71
C ASP A 140 11.19 -18.44 1.77
N THR A 141 10.83 -17.37 2.49
CA THR A 141 9.75 -17.36 3.50
C THR A 141 8.38 -16.98 2.91
N GLY A 142 8.25 -16.96 1.58
CA GLY A 142 7.07 -16.54 0.84
C GLY A 142 7.06 -15.04 0.51
N ILE A 143 5.93 -14.57 -0.01
CA ILE A 143 5.77 -13.17 -0.43
C ILE A 143 5.89 -12.23 0.77
N LYS A 144 6.62 -11.11 0.61
CA LYS A 144 6.70 -10.05 1.61
C LYS A 144 6.61 -8.67 0.95
N ILE A 145 5.82 -7.78 1.57
CA ILE A 145 5.77 -6.35 1.24
C ILE A 145 7.09 -5.70 1.66
N ILE A 146 7.68 -4.94 0.75
CA ILE A 146 8.93 -4.19 0.97
C ILE A 146 8.77 -2.68 0.76
N ALA A 147 7.68 -2.26 0.13
CA ALA A 147 7.26 -0.86 0.06
C ALA A 147 5.74 -0.75 -0.16
N ILE A 148 5.21 0.46 -0.02
CA ILE A 148 3.81 0.82 -0.22
C ILE A 148 3.78 1.75 -1.42
N HIS A 149 3.08 1.41 -2.49
CA HIS A 149 2.96 2.28 -3.66
C HIS A 149 2.19 3.55 -3.28
N THR A 150 2.74 4.72 -3.60
CA THR A 150 2.16 6.00 -3.15
C THR A 150 1.98 7.03 -4.24
N ARG A 151 2.82 7.02 -5.27
CA ARG A 151 2.79 8.08 -6.29
C ARG A 151 3.49 7.67 -7.56
N GLY A 152 3.18 8.39 -8.63
CA GLY A 152 3.87 8.35 -9.90
C GLY A 152 4.24 9.74 -10.39
N ASN A 153 5.21 9.80 -11.29
CA ASN A 153 5.48 10.96 -12.13
C ASN A 153 5.67 10.49 -13.58
N LYS A 154 5.95 11.42 -14.50
CA LYS A 154 6.10 11.12 -15.93
C LYS A 154 7.15 10.05 -16.27
N ASN A 155 8.11 9.80 -15.38
CA ASN A 155 9.27 8.94 -15.63
C ASN A 155 9.26 7.64 -14.82
N MET A 156 8.62 7.63 -13.64
CA MET A 156 8.68 6.51 -12.70
C MET A 156 7.57 6.56 -11.68
N ASN A 157 7.28 5.39 -11.12
CA ASN A 157 6.45 5.18 -9.96
C ASN A 157 7.32 5.01 -8.70
N LEU A 158 6.75 5.34 -7.55
CA LEU A 158 7.45 5.35 -6.28
C LEU A 158 6.60 4.74 -5.18
N GLY A 159 7.28 4.12 -4.22
CA GLY A 159 6.65 3.65 -2.99
C GLY A 159 7.51 3.83 -1.76
N ASN A 160 6.86 4.13 -0.63
CA ASN A 160 7.50 4.28 0.67
C ASN A 160 8.03 2.93 1.14
N ARG A 161 9.34 2.84 1.33
CA ARG A 161 10.04 1.62 1.76
C ARG A 161 9.63 1.25 3.18
N ILE A 162 9.53 -0.04 3.44
CA ILE A 162 9.41 -0.57 4.80
C ILE A 162 10.79 -0.49 5.48
N THR A 163 11.11 0.68 6.02
CA THR A 163 12.27 0.90 6.91
C THR A 163 11.96 0.40 8.32
N ASP A 164 12.97 0.34 9.21
CA ASP A 164 12.78 -0.17 10.58
C ASP A 164 11.71 0.61 11.36
N ASP A 165 11.66 1.92 11.21
CA ASP A 165 10.65 2.76 11.86
C ASP A 165 9.25 2.56 11.24
N VAL A 166 9.15 2.42 9.92
CA VAL A 166 7.88 2.05 9.25
C VAL A 166 7.40 0.67 9.73
N PHE A 167 8.30 -0.32 9.79
CA PHE A 167 8.01 -1.66 10.30
C PHE A 167 7.46 -1.60 11.72
N ASN A 168 8.13 -0.86 12.60
CA ASN A 168 7.74 -0.74 14.01
C ASN A 168 6.39 -0.03 14.17
N ASN A 169 6.10 0.99 13.37
CA ASN A 169 4.79 1.65 13.36
C ASN A 169 3.68 0.70 12.91
N ILE A 170 3.89 -0.04 11.81
CA ILE A 170 2.91 -1.02 11.30
C ILE A 170 2.66 -2.11 12.33
N LYS A 171 3.69 -2.57 13.04
CA LYS A 171 3.56 -3.59 14.09
C LYS A 171 2.76 -3.09 15.30
N LYS A 172 2.93 -1.82 15.69
CA LYS A 172 2.32 -1.23 16.89
C LYS A 172 0.84 -0.84 16.72
N TRP A 173 0.42 -0.34 15.56
CA TRP A 173 -0.94 0.15 15.34
C TRP A 173 -2.10 -0.88 15.46
N PRO A 174 -1.92 -2.18 15.17
CA PRO A 174 -2.97 -3.17 15.39
C PRO A 174 -3.19 -3.53 16.86
N GLU A 175 -2.21 -3.34 17.75
CA GLU A 175 -2.36 -3.49 19.21
C GLU A 175 -3.46 -2.55 19.75
#